data_AF-A0A2H0BCY3-F1
#
_entry.id   AF-A0A2H0BCY3-F1
#
_cell.length_a   1.000
_cell.length_b   1.000
_cell.length_c   1.000
_cell.angle_alpha   90.00
_cell.angle_beta   90.00
_cell.angle_gamma   90.00
#
_symmetry.space_group_name_H-M   'P 1'
#
loop_
_entity.id
_entity.type
_entity.pdbx_description
1 polymer ?
#
loop_
_entity_poly.entity_id
_entity_poly.type
_entity_poly.pdbx_seq_one_letter_code
_entity_poly.pdbx_strand_id
1 'polypeptide(L)'
;TGATRGDGSIGENVTNNIRTIKSIPLRLKTDLNIIVEGEIWMAKSVFNKLNEERKKNKEDLFANPRNAAAGSIRQLDPSIAGARKLDSFIYDIARLDKSSNRRGIDVPNLDTQEAELDFLRQLGFKVNPHFKKFGNIDDVIKYWKLWDLPAGRQESRKREKEDYLIDGIVVKVNKKEFQDTLGYTGKSPRFGIAFKFSAEQATTVVKDITLQIGRTGVLTPVAVLEPVFVDGSVVSRATLHNEDEIRRKDIRIGDTVVIQKAGDVIPEVVRVLEEMRTGKEKIFKFPTHFPLCGGDGKIERIPGQSAYRCVAKNSFEQQKRKLEHLASRNVFNIDGLGPKVINQLLKENIISNIDDIFTMKKGDLESLERFGEKSINNLLEAIE
;
A
#
# COMPACT_ATOMS: atom_id res chain seq x y z
N THR A 1 -9.13 -21.97 9.09
CA THR A 1 -7.84 -21.50 8.54
C THR A 1 -7.90 -19.99 8.38
N GLY A 2 -6.79 -19.33 8.12
CA GLY A 2 -6.78 -17.91 7.78
C GLY A 2 -5.61 -17.55 6.88
N ALA A 3 -5.86 -16.66 5.92
CA ALA A 3 -4.90 -16.26 4.90
C ALA A 3 -4.88 -14.74 4.74
N THR A 4 -3.75 -14.20 4.28
CA THR A 4 -3.68 -12.80 3.83
C THR A 4 -4.33 -12.64 2.47
N ARG A 5 -4.65 -11.40 2.08
CA ARG A 5 -5.24 -11.11 0.75
C ARG A 5 -4.31 -11.49 -0.42
N GLY A 6 -3.00 -11.31 -0.23
CA GLY A 6 -2.01 -11.52 -1.30
C GLY A 6 -2.32 -10.70 -2.56
N ASP A 7 -2.42 -11.38 -3.71
CA ASP A 7 -2.77 -10.76 -5.01
C ASP A 7 -4.30 -10.76 -5.29
N GLY A 8 -5.11 -11.27 -4.36
CA GLY A 8 -6.56 -11.46 -4.53
C GLY A 8 -6.97 -12.88 -4.93
N SER A 9 -6.02 -13.72 -5.35
CA SER A 9 -6.22 -15.14 -5.66
C SER A 9 -5.42 -16.02 -4.68
N ILE A 10 -4.13 -15.73 -4.50
CA ILE A 10 -3.20 -16.49 -3.67
C ILE A 10 -2.70 -15.63 -2.51
N GLY A 11 -2.99 -16.10 -1.30
CA GLY A 11 -2.62 -15.50 -0.02
C GLY A 11 -1.62 -16.33 0.79
N GLU A 12 -0.98 -15.69 1.76
CA GLU A 12 -0.09 -16.40 2.69
C GLU A 12 -0.90 -17.05 3.82
N ASN A 13 -0.61 -18.30 4.15
CA ASN A 13 -1.23 -18.96 5.30
C ASN A 13 -0.68 -18.38 6.61
N VAL A 14 -1.53 -17.65 7.33
CA VAL A 14 -1.22 -17.00 8.62
C VAL A 14 -2.11 -17.53 9.74
N THR A 15 -2.60 -18.76 9.60
CA THR A 15 -3.56 -19.38 10.54
C THR A 15 -3.07 -19.34 11.99
N ASN A 16 -1.80 -19.66 12.23
CA ASN A 16 -1.26 -19.70 13.58
C ASN A 16 -1.19 -18.31 14.22
N ASN A 17 -0.87 -17.27 13.46
CA ASN A 17 -0.83 -15.90 13.95
C ASN A 17 -2.24 -15.35 14.19
N ILE A 18 -3.18 -15.64 13.28
CA ILE A 18 -4.60 -15.28 13.43
C ILE A 18 -5.21 -15.86 14.71
N ARG A 19 -4.84 -17.08 15.09
CA ARG A 19 -5.32 -17.72 16.33
C ARG A 19 -4.95 -16.96 17.61
N THR A 20 -3.96 -16.07 17.55
CA THR A 20 -3.54 -15.26 18.70
C THR A 20 -4.39 -14.00 18.90
N ILE A 21 -5.23 -13.66 17.92
CA ILE A 21 -6.05 -12.45 17.91
C ILE A 21 -7.35 -12.72 18.67
N LYS A 22 -7.51 -12.08 19.83
CA LYS A 22 -8.64 -12.33 20.75
C LYS A 22 -10.01 -11.99 20.16
N SER A 23 -10.09 -11.06 19.22
CA SER A 23 -11.32 -10.64 18.55
C SER A 23 -11.82 -11.65 17.50
N ILE A 24 -11.03 -12.68 17.18
CA ILE A 24 -11.39 -13.72 16.23
C ILE A 24 -11.78 -14.99 17.01
N PRO A 25 -13.04 -15.45 16.93
CA PRO A 25 -13.47 -16.64 17.63
C PRO A 25 -12.79 -17.89 17.06
N LEU A 26 -12.15 -18.69 17.92
CA LEU A 26 -11.58 -19.99 17.53
C LEU A 26 -12.66 -21.05 17.26
N ARG A 27 -13.87 -20.82 17.79
CA ARG A 27 -15.05 -21.65 17.59
C ARG A 27 -16.25 -20.74 17.41
N LEU A 28 -17.00 -20.95 16.34
CA LEU A 28 -18.26 -20.24 16.10
C LEU A 28 -19.33 -20.74 17.08
N LYS A 29 -20.27 -19.87 17.42
CA LYS A 29 -21.45 -20.26 18.22
C LYS A 29 -22.34 -21.27 17.49
N THR A 30 -22.29 -21.24 16.16
CA THR A 30 -23.06 -22.10 15.25
C THR A 30 -22.08 -22.93 14.43
N ASP A 31 -22.37 -24.22 14.26
CA ASP A 31 -21.57 -25.12 13.42
C ASP A 31 -21.87 -24.86 11.94
N LEU A 32 -21.04 -24.04 11.30
CA LEU A 32 -21.20 -23.59 9.91
C LEU A 32 -19.87 -23.60 9.18
N ASN A 33 -19.90 -24.03 7.92
CA ASN A 33 -18.81 -23.83 6.98
C ASN A 33 -18.95 -22.45 6.32
N ILE A 34 -18.04 -21.53 6.67
CA ILE A 34 -18.07 -20.13 6.24
C ILE A 34 -16.66 -19.62 5.93
N ILE A 35 -16.56 -18.73 4.95
CA ILE A 35 -15.40 -17.89 4.69
C ILE A 35 -15.83 -16.45 4.92
N VAL A 36 -15.13 -15.78 5.83
CA VAL A 36 -15.38 -14.37 6.18
C VAL A 36 -14.17 -13.52 5.85
N GLU A 37 -14.41 -12.26 5.52
CA GLU A 37 -13.39 -11.27 5.21
C GLU A 37 -13.42 -10.13 6.23
N GLY A 38 -12.23 -9.62 6.53
CA GLY A 38 -12.06 -8.59 7.54
C GLY A 38 -10.69 -7.93 7.45
N GLU A 39 -10.51 -6.91 8.28
CA GLU A 39 -9.25 -6.20 8.44
C GLU A 39 -8.67 -6.50 9.82
N ILE A 40 -7.39 -6.89 9.86
CA ILE A 40 -6.60 -6.98 11.09
C ILE A 40 -5.88 -5.65 11.27
N TRP A 41 -6.00 -5.04 12.44
CA TRP A 41 -5.44 -3.73 12.73
C TRP A 41 -4.75 -3.71 14.10
N MET A 42 -3.92 -2.68 14.30
CA MET A 42 -3.21 -2.43 15.56
C MET A 42 -3.68 -1.11 16.15
N ALA A 43 -4.00 -1.13 17.45
CA ALA A 43 -4.42 0.06 18.16
C ALA A 43 -3.30 1.11 18.26
N LYS A 44 -3.63 2.40 18.24
CA LYS A 44 -2.66 3.51 18.40
C LYS A 44 -1.94 3.40 19.75
N SER A 45 -2.68 3.11 20.82
CA SER A 45 -2.12 2.92 22.15
C SER A 45 -1.09 1.77 22.21
N VAL A 46 -1.37 0.66 21.51
CA VAL A 46 -0.49 -0.50 21.42
C VAL A 46 0.74 -0.19 20.56
N PHE A 47 0.55 0.47 19.43
CA PHE A 47 1.63 0.90 18.55
C PHE A 47 2.61 1.85 19.25
N ASN A 48 2.11 2.83 19.99
CA ASN A 48 2.94 3.78 20.72
C ASN A 48 3.81 3.07 21.77
N LYS A 49 3.21 2.19 22.59
CA LYS A 49 3.95 1.37 23.57
C LYS A 49 5.01 0.51 22.90
N LEU A 50 4.67 -0.11 21.76
CA LEU A 50 5.59 -0.94 21.02
C LEU A 50 6.80 -0.13 20.52
N ASN A 51 6.59 1.07 19.98
CA ASN A 51 7.69 1.92 19.54
C ASN A 51 8.51 2.46 20.72
N GLU A 52 7.90 2.73 21.88
CA GLU A 52 8.63 3.08 23.09
C GLU A 52 9.56 1.95 23.56
N GLU A 53 9.09 0.70 23.55
CA GLU A 53 9.89 -0.48 23.87
C GLU A 53 11.06 -0.64 22.89
N ARG A 54 10.80 -0.53 21.58
CA ARG A 54 11.82 -0.60 20.54
C ARG A 54 12.87 0.50 20.67
N LYS A 55 12.43 1.73 20.99
CA LYS A 55 13.33 2.85 21.27
C LYS A 55 14.26 2.56 22.44
N LYS A 56 13.74 1.99 23.53
CA LYS A 56 14.55 1.58 24.69
C LYS A 56 15.57 0.50 24.32
N ASN A 57 15.19 -0.41 23.43
CA ASN A 57 16.07 -1.47 22.92
C ASN A 57 17.02 -1.03 21.80
N LYS A 58 17.00 0.24 21.38
CA LYS A 58 17.75 0.77 20.23
C LYS A 58 17.44 0.04 18.91
N GLU A 59 16.21 -0.41 18.76
CA GLU A 59 15.69 -1.01 17.54
C GLU A 59 15.03 0.04 16.65
N ASP A 60 14.98 -0.21 15.33
CA ASP A 60 14.27 0.64 14.38
C ASP A 60 12.78 0.73 14.72
N LEU A 61 12.23 1.94 14.71
CA LEU A 61 10.82 2.17 15.00
C LEU A 61 9.94 1.77 13.82
N PHE A 62 8.74 1.28 14.10
CA PHE A 62 7.73 1.11 13.06
C PHE A 62 7.21 2.47 12.61
N ALA A 63 7.00 2.63 11.31
CA ALA A 63 6.52 3.88 10.73
C ALA A 63 5.06 4.17 11.15
N ASN A 64 4.16 3.20 10.97
CA ASN A 64 2.73 3.34 11.28
C ASN A 64 2.11 2.01 11.77
N PRO A 65 0.92 2.06 12.40
CA PRO A 65 0.20 0.87 12.88
C PRO A 65 -0.10 -0.17 11.78
N ARG A 66 -0.36 0.26 10.54
CA ARG A 66 -0.66 -0.63 9.41
C ARG A 66 0.54 -1.53 9.08
N ASN A 67 1.73 -0.93 8.96
CA ASN A 67 2.97 -1.65 8.70
C ASN A 67 3.34 -2.55 9.88
N ALA A 68 3.14 -2.08 11.12
CA ALA A 68 3.37 -2.88 12.31
C ALA A 68 2.44 -4.10 12.35
N ALA A 69 1.15 -3.94 12.05
CA ALA A 69 0.19 -5.03 11.99
C ALA A 69 0.54 -6.04 10.88
N ALA A 70 0.85 -5.57 9.68
CA ALA A 70 1.25 -6.43 8.55
C ALA A 70 2.54 -7.21 8.82
N GLY A 71 3.54 -6.60 9.49
CA GLY A 71 4.74 -7.31 9.92
C GLY A 71 4.49 -8.30 11.06
N SER A 72 3.52 -7.99 11.94
CA SER A 72 3.16 -8.85 13.07
C SER A 72 2.42 -10.11 12.63
N ILE A 73 1.50 -10.00 11.67
CA ILE A 73 0.72 -11.16 11.20
C ILE A 73 1.55 -12.15 10.37
N ARG A 74 2.75 -11.74 9.94
CA ARG A 74 3.70 -12.54 9.14
C ARG A 74 4.87 -13.11 9.96
N GLN A 75 4.82 -13.03 11.29
CA GLN A 75 5.86 -13.61 12.14
C GLN A 75 5.88 -15.13 12.02
N LEU A 76 7.07 -15.73 11.98
CA LEU A 76 7.23 -17.19 12.01
C LEU A 76 6.82 -17.76 13.37
N ASP A 77 7.17 -17.06 14.45
CA ASP A 77 6.73 -17.39 15.80
C ASP A 77 5.42 -16.66 16.14
N PRO A 78 4.29 -17.39 16.32
CA PRO A 78 3.01 -16.80 16.69
C PRO A 78 3.02 -16.11 18.05
N SER A 79 3.94 -16.47 18.96
CA SER A 79 4.05 -15.81 20.26
C SER A 79 4.34 -14.31 20.11
N ILE A 80 5.15 -13.95 19.10
CA ILE A 80 5.47 -12.58 18.75
C ILE A 80 4.19 -11.87 18.28
N ALA A 81 3.41 -12.48 17.38
CA ALA A 81 2.15 -11.91 16.90
C ALA A 81 1.15 -11.69 18.05
N GLY A 82 1.03 -12.65 18.98
CA GLY A 82 0.17 -12.55 20.14
C GLY A 82 0.54 -11.41 21.10
N ALA A 83 1.84 -11.17 21.30
CA ALA A 83 2.32 -10.05 22.12
C ALA A 83 1.95 -8.67 21.55
N ARG A 84 1.71 -8.59 20.23
CA ARG A 84 1.38 -7.34 19.52
C ARG A 84 -0.07 -6.92 19.70
N LYS A 85 -0.89 -7.72 20.39
CA LYS A 85 -2.28 -7.41 20.77
C LYS A 85 -3.09 -6.84 19.59
N LEU A 86 -2.96 -7.50 18.43
CA LEU A 86 -3.74 -7.16 17.25
C LEU A 86 -5.24 -7.36 17.53
N ASP A 87 -6.05 -6.65 16.75
CA ASP A 87 -7.51 -6.70 16.80
C ASP A 87 -8.05 -6.80 15.36
N SER A 88 -9.34 -7.04 15.21
CA SER A 88 -9.96 -7.28 13.90
C SER A 88 -11.37 -6.75 13.79
N PHE A 89 -11.74 -6.29 12.59
CA PHE A 89 -13.14 -6.12 12.20
C PHE A 89 -13.46 -7.00 10.99
N ILE A 90 -14.49 -7.84 11.13
CA ILE A 90 -15.03 -8.64 10.02
C ILE A 90 -16.16 -7.85 9.37
N TYR A 91 -16.21 -7.84 8.04
CA TYR A 91 -17.12 -6.98 7.28
C TYR A 91 -17.80 -7.65 6.08
N ASP A 92 -17.44 -8.89 5.74
CA ASP A 92 -18.06 -9.63 4.63
C ASP A 92 -18.03 -11.16 4.86
N ILE A 93 -18.94 -11.85 4.19
CA ILE A 93 -19.06 -13.29 4.06
C ILE A 93 -18.80 -13.62 2.58
N ALA A 94 -17.58 -14.03 2.27
CA ALA A 94 -17.19 -14.41 0.91
C ALA A 94 -17.84 -15.74 0.48
N ARG A 95 -18.08 -16.65 1.43
CA ARG A 95 -18.75 -17.92 1.16
C ARG A 95 -19.49 -18.40 2.38
N LEU A 96 -20.73 -18.84 2.18
CA LEU A 96 -21.53 -19.52 3.19
C LEU A 96 -22.12 -20.80 2.61
N ASP A 97 -21.76 -21.94 3.20
CA ASP A 97 -22.39 -23.21 2.85
C ASP A 97 -23.61 -23.45 3.73
N LYS A 98 -24.79 -23.10 3.22
CA LYS A 98 -26.08 -23.27 3.91
C LYS A 98 -26.42 -24.74 4.18
N SER A 99 -25.83 -25.69 3.43
CA SER A 99 -26.07 -27.13 3.60
C SER A 99 -25.30 -27.75 4.76
N SER A 100 -24.25 -27.07 5.25
CA SER A 100 -23.41 -27.51 6.35
C SER A 100 -24.04 -27.41 7.75
N ASN A 101 -25.28 -26.93 7.84
CA ASN A 101 -25.99 -26.67 9.09
C ASN A 101 -26.49 -27.97 9.75
N ARG A 102 -25.59 -28.65 10.47
CA ARG A 102 -25.86 -29.95 11.12
C ARG A 102 -26.78 -29.90 12.34
N ARG A 103 -27.20 -28.70 12.79
CA ARG A 103 -28.02 -28.52 14.01
C ARG A 103 -29.36 -27.81 13.78
N GLY A 104 -29.78 -27.61 12.53
CA GLY A 104 -31.09 -27.01 12.21
C GLY A 104 -31.25 -25.56 12.68
N ILE A 105 -30.16 -24.78 12.71
CA ILE A 105 -30.21 -23.37 13.11
C ILE A 105 -30.56 -22.50 11.91
N ASP A 106 -31.65 -21.74 11.98
CA ASP A 106 -32.06 -20.86 10.88
C ASP A 106 -30.97 -19.84 10.55
N VAL A 107 -30.32 -20.03 9.40
CA VAL A 107 -29.47 -18.99 8.80
C VAL A 107 -30.43 -17.87 8.39
N PRO A 108 -30.28 -16.65 8.93
CA PRO A 108 -31.19 -15.56 8.62
C PRO A 108 -31.11 -15.22 7.13
N ASN A 109 -32.15 -14.55 6.64
CA ASN A 109 -32.10 -14.04 5.28
C ASN A 109 -31.01 -12.95 5.17
N LEU A 110 -30.03 -13.17 4.28
CA LEU A 110 -28.87 -12.30 4.06
C LEU A 110 -29.02 -11.41 2.81
N ASP A 111 -30.24 -11.01 2.47
CA ASP A 111 -30.54 -10.15 1.31
C ASP A 111 -29.96 -8.73 1.42
N THR A 112 -29.38 -8.36 2.56
CA THR A 112 -28.75 -7.05 2.76
C THR A 112 -27.40 -7.14 3.47
N GLN A 113 -26.52 -6.18 3.16
CA GLN A 113 -25.24 -6.01 3.86
C GLN A 113 -25.45 -5.79 5.37
N GLU A 114 -26.48 -5.05 5.75
CA GLU A 114 -26.83 -4.84 7.17
C GLU A 114 -27.12 -6.18 7.88
N ALA A 115 -27.98 -7.02 7.31
CA ALA A 115 -28.30 -8.34 7.86
C ALA A 115 -27.07 -9.26 7.94
N GLU A 116 -26.18 -9.18 6.95
CA GLU A 116 -24.91 -9.90 6.93
C GLU A 116 -23.99 -9.50 8.09
N LEU A 117 -23.82 -8.20 8.32
CA LEU A 117 -23.01 -7.67 9.42
C LEU A 117 -23.59 -8.04 10.79
N ASP A 118 -24.92 -8.04 10.93
CA ASP A 118 -25.56 -8.48 12.16
C ASP A 118 -25.43 -9.98 12.38
N PHE A 119 -25.50 -10.79 11.32
CA PHE A 119 -25.26 -12.22 11.41
C PHE A 119 -23.81 -12.53 11.82
N LEU A 120 -22.83 -11.82 11.28
CA LEU A 120 -21.42 -11.93 11.71
C LEU A 120 -21.26 -11.67 13.22
N ARG A 121 -21.95 -10.67 13.77
CA ARG A 121 -21.96 -10.40 15.23
C ARG A 121 -22.57 -11.57 16.01
N GLN A 122 -23.68 -12.13 15.53
CA GLN A 122 -24.33 -13.28 16.17
C GLN A 122 -23.40 -14.50 16.22
N LEU A 123 -22.63 -14.75 15.15
CA LEU A 123 -21.62 -15.82 15.09
C LEU A 123 -20.44 -15.62 16.05
N GLY A 124 -20.27 -14.41 16.60
CA GLY A 124 -19.23 -14.06 17.56
C GLY A 124 -18.05 -13.29 16.96
N PHE A 125 -18.13 -12.88 15.69
CA PHE A 125 -17.12 -12.01 15.11
C PHE A 125 -17.28 -10.57 15.59
N LYS A 126 -16.15 -9.88 15.76
CA LYS A 126 -16.15 -8.45 16.01
C LYS A 126 -16.42 -7.69 14.70
N VAL A 127 -17.50 -6.93 14.68
CA VAL A 127 -17.89 -6.05 13.57
C VAL A 127 -17.81 -4.60 14.04
N ASN A 128 -17.43 -3.68 13.16
CA ASN A 128 -17.30 -2.27 13.53
C ASN A 128 -18.67 -1.74 14.05
N PRO A 129 -18.73 -1.12 15.25
CA PRO A 129 -19.99 -0.71 15.86
C PRO A 129 -20.61 0.53 15.18
N HIS A 130 -19.90 1.17 14.26
CA HIS A 130 -20.33 2.41 13.64
C HIS A 130 -20.82 2.26 12.20
N PHE A 131 -21.05 1.05 11.69
CA PHE A 131 -21.77 0.93 10.43
C PHE A 131 -23.20 1.46 10.60
N LYS A 132 -23.73 2.10 9.56
CA LYS A 132 -25.11 2.62 9.52
C LYS A 132 -25.66 2.51 8.10
N LYS A 133 -26.96 2.22 8.02
CA LYS A 133 -27.74 2.27 6.77
C LYS A 133 -28.30 3.68 6.56
N PHE A 134 -28.28 4.12 5.31
CA PHE A 134 -28.80 5.42 4.88
C PHE A 134 -29.77 5.23 3.72
N GLY A 135 -30.79 6.09 3.64
CA GLY A 135 -31.79 6.07 2.56
C GLY A 135 -31.37 6.86 1.32
N ASN A 136 -30.39 7.77 1.44
CA ASN A 136 -29.95 8.65 0.36
C ASN A 136 -28.45 9.01 0.53
N ILE A 137 -27.85 9.54 -0.54
CA ILE A 137 -26.43 9.89 -0.58
C ILE A 137 -26.09 11.12 0.29
N ASP A 138 -27.02 12.06 0.45
CA ASP A 138 -26.78 13.27 1.24
C ASP A 138 -26.53 12.93 2.71
N ASP A 139 -27.26 11.96 3.26
CA ASP A 139 -27.06 11.49 4.62
C ASP A 139 -25.77 10.68 4.79
N VAL A 140 -25.33 9.96 3.75
CA VAL A 140 -24.00 9.34 3.71
C VAL A 140 -22.91 10.41 3.76
N ILE A 141 -23.05 11.49 2.98
CA ILE A 141 -22.10 12.61 2.96
C ILE A 141 -22.08 13.32 4.32
N LYS A 142 -23.25 13.55 4.95
CA LYS A 142 -23.32 14.10 6.31
C LYS A 142 -22.61 13.18 7.29
N TYR A 143 -22.82 11.86 7.20
CA TYR A 143 -22.15 10.90 8.05
C TYR A 143 -20.64 10.93 7.87
N TRP A 144 -20.14 10.93 6.63
CA TRP A 144 -18.72 11.08 6.31
C TRP A 144 -18.13 12.35 6.93
N LYS A 145 -18.83 13.50 6.81
CA LYS A 145 -18.38 14.77 7.41
C LYS A 145 -18.21 14.65 8.94
N LEU A 146 -19.09 13.95 9.65
CA LEU A 146 -18.93 13.74 11.09
C LEU A 146 -17.60 13.05 11.46
N TRP A 147 -17.02 12.28 10.53
CA TRP A 147 -15.73 11.64 10.71
C TRP A 147 -14.53 12.47 10.23
N ASP A 148 -14.71 13.35 9.23
CA ASP A 148 -13.63 14.19 8.66
C ASP A 148 -13.51 15.62 9.23
N LEU A 149 -14.57 16.16 9.85
CA LEU A 149 -14.68 17.59 10.20
C LEU A 149 -13.49 18.12 11.04
N PRO A 150 -12.90 19.29 10.71
CA PRO A 150 -11.68 19.77 11.36
C PRO A 150 -11.80 19.97 12.88
N ALA A 151 -10.73 19.61 13.59
CA ALA A 151 -10.52 19.99 14.99
C ALA A 151 -10.37 21.52 15.07
N GLY A 152 -11.43 22.20 15.52
CA GLY A 152 -11.47 23.67 15.57
C GLY A 152 -12.72 24.28 16.21
N ARG A 153 -13.75 23.49 16.50
CA ARG A 153 -14.90 23.89 17.32
C ARG A 153 -15.00 22.98 18.53
N GLN A 154 -14.09 23.15 19.51
CA GLN A 154 -14.04 22.43 20.80
C GLN A 154 -14.08 20.89 20.81
N GLU A 155 -14.31 20.20 19.69
CA GLU A 155 -14.39 18.75 19.59
C GLU A 155 -13.33 18.20 18.63
N SER A 156 -12.58 17.19 19.08
CA SER A 156 -11.69 16.39 18.24
C SER A 156 -12.48 15.59 17.21
N ARG A 157 -11.87 15.29 16.04
CA ARG A 157 -12.50 14.48 15.00
C ARG A 157 -13.00 13.16 15.62
N LYS A 158 -14.17 12.66 15.22
CA LYS A 158 -14.66 11.36 15.71
C LYS A 158 -13.62 10.25 15.50
N ARG A 159 -12.90 10.29 14.37
CA ARG A 159 -11.79 9.35 14.08
C ARG A 159 -10.61 9.44 15.04
N GLU A 160 -10.36 10.60 15.64
CA GLU A 160 -9.25 10.78 16.61
C GLU A 160 -9.58 10.16 17.96
N LYS A 161 -10.87 10.05 18.31
CA LYS A 161 -11.36 9.42 19.54
C LYS A 161 -11.24 7.89 19.52
N GLU A 162 -11.29 7.28 18.33
CA GLU A 162 -11.08 5.84 18.17
C GLU A 162 -9.62 5.47 18.42
N ASP A 163 -9.35 4.28 18.96
CA ASP A 163 -7.98 3.80 19.16
C ASP A 163 -7.42 3.08 17.92
N TYR A 164 -8.10 3.11 16.78
CA TYR A 164 -7.62 2.59 15.50
C TYR A 164 -7.55 3.71 14.46
N LEU A 165 -6.67 3.54 13.48
CA LEU A 165 -6.59 4.47 12.36
C LEU A 165 -7.62 4.12 11.30
N ILE A 166 -8.23 5.16 10.73
CA ILE A 166 -9.13 5.07 9.59
C ILE A 166 -8.82 6.18 8.61
N ASP A 167 -8.91 5.87 7.32
CA ASP A 167 -8.58 6.75 6.20
C ASP A 167 -9.83 7.15 5.38
N GLY A 168 -11.01 6.71 5.81
CA GLY A 168 -12.29 7.00 5.18
C GLY A 168 -13.42 6.15 5.72
N ILE A 169 -14.53 6.11 4.98
CA ILE A 169 -15.61 5.13 5.16
C ILE A 169 -15.78 4.32 3.87
N VAL A 170 -16.31 3.11 3.98
CA VAL A 170 -16.73 2.35 2.80
C VAL A 170 -18.23 2.49 2.62
N VAL A 171 -18.65 2.96 1.45
CA VAL A 171 -20.07 3.06 1.06
C VAL A 171 -20.39 1.86 0.20
N LYS A 172 -21.33 1.01 0.63
CA LYS A 172 -21.81 -0.17 -0.11
C LYS A 172 -23.29 -0.02 -0.43
N VAL A 173 -23.71 -0.47 -1.61
CA VAL A 173 -25.13 -0.69 -1.92
C VAL A 173 -25.68 -1.74 -0.96
N ASN A 174 -26.76 -1.45 -0.24
CA ASN A 174 -27.19 -2.32 0.86
C ASN A 174 -27.84 -3.65 0.39
N LYS A 175 -28.60 -3.65 -0.71
CA LYS A 175 -29.28 -4.86 -1.20
C LYS A 175 -28.32 -5.76 -1.97
N LYS A 176 -28.28 -7.06 -1.63
CA LYS A 176 -27.39 -8.05 -2.27
C LYS A 176 -27.71 -8.29 -3.74
N GLU A 177 -28.99 -8.38 -4.10
CA GLU A 177 -29.44 -8.49 -5.49
C GLU A 177 -28.82 -7.40 -6.40
N PHE A 178 -28.71 -6.17 -5.89
CA PHE A 178 -28.10 -5.07 -6.62
C PHE A 178 -26.56 -5.17 -6.63
N GLN A 179 -25.94 -5.71 -5.57
CA GLN A 179 -24.51 -5.99 -5.59
C GLN A 179 -24.18 -7.02 -6.68
N ASP A 180 -24.96 -8.10 -6.76
CA ASP A 180 -24.79 -9.18 -7.75
C ASP A 180 -24.99 -8.67 -9.18
N THR A 181 -26.02 -7.85 -9.39
CA THR A 181 -26.32 -7.23 -10.70
C THR A 181 -25.22 -6.25 -11.13
N LEU A 182 -24.69 -5.45 -10.20
CA LEU A 182 -23.63 -4.49 -10.50
C LEU A 182 -22.29 -5.18 -10.78
N GLY A 183 -22.00 -6.26 -10.04
CA GLY A 183 -20.81 -7.09 -10.21
C GLY A 183 -19.50 -6.36 -9.92
N TYR A 184 -18.43 -6.81 -10.58
CA TYR A 184 -17.06 -6.37 -10.36
C TYR A 184 -16.43 -5.85 -11.65
N THR A 185 -15.52 -4.89 -11.52
CA THR A 185 -14.50 -4.61 -12.53
C THR A 185 -13.34 -5.59 -12.37
N GLY A 186 -12.32 -5.52 -13.24
CA GLY A 186 -11.12 -6.36 -13.09
C GLY A 186 -10.35 -6.19 -11.78
N LYS A 187 -10.66 -5.18 -10.94
CA LYS A 187 -9.93 -4.92 -9.68
C LYS A 187 -10.80 -4.57 -8.46
N SER A 188 -12.06 -4.18 -8.66
CA SER A 188 -12.90 -3.65 -7.57
C SER A 188 -14.40 -3.87 -7.82
N PRO A 189 -15.22 -4.00 -6.76
CA PRO A 189 -16.67 -4.08 -6.89
C PRO A 189 -17.24 -2.77 -7.46
N ARG A 190 -18.32 -2.88 -8.24
CA ARG A 190 -19.08 -1.71 -8.74
C ARG A 190 -20.12 -1.20 -7.74
N PHE A 191 -20.42 -2.00 -6.72
CA PHE A 191 -21.42 -1.71 -5.69
C PHE A 191 -20.82 -1.11 -4.41
N GLY A 192 -19.51 -0.90 -4.35
CA GLY A 192 -18.81 -0.40 -3.18
C GLY A 192 -17.72 0.60 -3.53
N ILE A 193 -17.59 1.67 -2.75
CA ILE A 193 -16.53 2.67 -2.91
C ILE A 193 -15.94 3.06 -1.56
N ALA A 194 -14.62 3.21 -1.51
CA ALA A 194 -13.94 3.82 -0.38
C ALA A 194 -14.05 5.35 -0.50
N PHE A 195 -14.87 5.96 0.35
CA PHE A 195 -15.00 7.41 0.46
C PHE A 195 -13.96 7.94 1.45
N LYS A 196 -12.76 8.20 0.94
CA LYS A 196 -11.58 8.62 1.69
C LYS A 196 -11.75 9.99 2.33
N PHE A 197 -11.10 10.18 3.47
CA PHE A 197 -10.99 11.48 4.14
C PHE A 197 -10.05 12.41 3.38
N SER A 198 -10.13 13.70 3.71
CA SER A 198 -9.17 14.67 3.20
C SER A 198 -7.77 14.25 3.64
N ALA A 199 -6.85 14.08 2.68
CA ALA A 199 -5.49 13.66 2.95
C ALA A 199 -4.82 14.64 3.90
N GLU A 200 -4.05 14.12 4.87
CA GLU A 200 -3.25 15.00 5.73
C GLU A 200 -2.22 15.73 4.87
N GLN A 201 -2.25 17.05 4.97
CA GLN A 201 -1.31 17.92 4.30
C GLN A 201 -0.24 18.36 5.30
N ALA A 202 1.00 18.40 4.85
CA ALA A 202 2.09 19.00 5.61
C ALA A 202 2.87 19.97 4.74
N THR A 203 3.51 20.92 5.39
CA THR A 203 4.35 21.92 4.71
C THR A 203 5.82 21.54 4.90
N THR A 204 6.61 21.61 3.83
CA THR A 204 8.06 21.37 3.86
C THR A 204 8.78 22.14 2.75
N VAL A 205 10.11 22.10 2.71
CA VAL A 205 10.95 22.80 1.73
C VAL A 205 11.45 21.85 0.65
N VAL A 206 11.38 22.27 -0.61
CA VAL A 206 12.01 21.59 -1.74
C VAL A 206 13.52 21.87 -1.72
N LYS A 207 14.33 20.90 -1.32
CA LYS A 207 15.80 21.02 -1.31
C LYS A 207 16.41 20.92 -2.70
N ASP A 208 15.87 20.05 -3.53
CA ASP A 208 16.35 19.79 -4.87
C ASP A 208 15.26 19.10 -5.71
N ILE A 209 15.44 19.05 -7.04
CA ILE A 209 14.60 18.28 -7.95
C ILE A 209 15.49 17.33 -8.75
N THR A 210 15.27 16.03 -8.55
CA THR A 210 16.02 14.96 -9.22
C THR A 210 15.15 14.26 -10.27
N LEU A 211 15.77 13.64 -11.27
CA LEU A 211 15.06 12.84 -12.27
C LEU A 211 15.22 11.36 -11.98
N GLN A 212 14.12 10.62 -12.16
CA GLN A 212 14.06 9.17 -12.03
C GLN A 212 13.66 8.55 -13.37
N ILE A 213 14.44 7.60 -13.88
CA ILE A 213 14.12 6.86 -15.10
C ILE A 213 13.10 5.77 -14.79
N GLY A 214 12.03 5.62 -15.56
CA GLY A 214 11.10 4.50 -15.50
C GLY A 214 11.52 3.33 -16.41
N ARG A 215 10.87 2.18 -16.26
CA ARG A 215 11.12 0.98 -17.11
C ARG A 215 11.01 1.24 -18.62
N THR A 216 10.18 2.21 -19.02
CA THR A 216 9.98 2.62 -20.43
C THR A 216 10.87 3.79 -20.85
N GLY A 217 11.84 4.20 -20.01
CA GLY A 217 12.74 5.32 -20.29
C GLY A 217 12.15 6.69 -19.93
N VAL A 218 10.91 6.74 -19.43
CA VAL A 218 10.26 7.98 -18.95
C VAL A 218 11.06 8.60 -17.82
N LEU A 219 11.30 9.90 -17.90
CA LEU A 219 11.94 10.69 -16.85
C LEU A 219 10.86 11.37 -16.00
N THR A 220 10.76 10.94 -14.74
CA THR A 220 9.85 11.51 -13.76
C THR A 220 10.61 12.43 -12.83
N PRO A 221 10.25 13.72 -12.74
CA PRO A 221 10.84 14.61 -11.74
C PRO A 221 10.33 14.28 -10.34
N VAL A 222 11.24 14.30 -9.38
CA VAL A 222 10.99 13.98 -7.97
C VAL A 222 11.61 15.07 -7.11
N ALA A 223 10.78 15.75 -6.32
CA ALA A 223 11.23 16.70 -5.32
C ALA A 223 11.96 15.96 -4.19
N VAL A 224 13.17 16.39 -3.88
CA VAL A 224 13.88 16.04 -2.65
C VAL A 224 13.48 17.08 -1.62
N LEU A 225 12.92 16.62 -0.50
CA LEU A 225 12.29 17.48 0.50
C LEU A 225 13.11 17.51 1.79
N GLU A 226 12.99 18.58 2.56
CA GLU A 226 13.28 18.52 4.00
C GLU A 226 12.37 17.44 4.62
N PRO A 227 12.91 16.47 5.39
CA PRO A 227 12.10 15.40 5.94
C PRO A 227 10.97 15.94 6.82
N VAL A 228 9.74 15.55 6.50
CA VAL A 228 8.53 15.98 7.20
C VAL A 228 7.63 14.79 7.48
N PHE A 229 6.97 14.76 8.64
CA PHE A 229 6.02 13.71 8.97
C PHE A 229 4.65 14.01 8.36
N VAL A 230 4.12 13.09 7.57
CA VAL A 230 2.81 13.21 6.91
C VAL A 230 2.11 11.86 6.97
N ASP A 231 0.89 11.84 7.47
CA ASP A 231 0.01 10.66 7.41
C ASP A 231 0.73 9.37 7.87
N GLY A 232 1.28 9.41 9.08
CA GLY A 232 1.92 8.25 9.71
C GLY A 232 3.32 7.86 9.19
N SER A 233 4.00 8.65 8.35
CA SER A 233 5.42 8.40 8.07
C SER A 233 6.20 9.65 7.71
N VAL A 234 7.52 9.60 7.88
CA VAL A 234 8.41 10.64 7.37
C VAL A 234 8.50 10.53 5.85
N VAL A 235 8.31 11.66 5.18
CA VAL A 235 8.41 11.83 3.73
C VAL A 235 9.60 12.73 3.44
N SER A 236 10.49 12.28 2.56
CA SER A 236 11.66 13.03 2.08
C SER A 236 11.70 13.17 0.56
N ARG A 237 10.75 12.53 -0.15
CA ARG A 237 10.63 12.56 -1.60
C ARG A 237 9.16 12.65 -1.99
N ALA A 238 8.85 13.46 -3.00
CA ALA A 238 7.51 13.54 -3.57
C ALA A 238 7.56 13.60 -5.10
N THR A 239 6.60 12.96 -5.77
CA THR A 239 6.49 13.06 -7.23
C THR A 239 6.09 14.47 -7.64
N LEU A 240 6.68 14.95 -8.73
CA LEU A 240 6.26 16.16 -9.45
C LEU A 240 5.54 15.84 -10.76
N HIS A 241 5.28 14.55 -11.01
CA HIS A 241 4.60 14.00 -12.19
C HIS A 241 5.35 14.21 -13.51
N ASN A 242 5.49 15.45 -13.99
CA ASN A 242 6.15 15.82 -15.25
C ASN A 242 6.54 17.31 -15.26
N GLU A 243 7.21 17.78 -16.32
CA GLU A 243 7.62 19.19 -16.44
C GLU A 243 6.41 20.15 -16.47
N ASP A 244 5.30 19.76 -17.10
CA ASP A 244 4.12 20.62 -17.19
C ASP A 244 3.52 20.90 -15.82
N GLU A 245 3.49 19.91 -14.93
CA GLU A 245 3.04 20.08 -13.54
C GLU A 245 3.96 20.99 -12.73
N ILE A 246 5.29 20.88 -12.91
CA ILE A 246 6.27 21.80 -12.30
C ILE A 246 5.97 23.23 -12.75
N ARG A 247 5.73 23.45 -14.04
CA ARG A 247 5.42 24.78 -14.59
C ARG A 247 4.06 25.29 -14.13
N ARG A 248 3.03 24.43 -14.16
CA ARG A 248 1.65 24.80 -13.78
C ARG A 248 1.55 25.23 -12.32
N LYS A 249 2.30 24.58 -11.42
CA LYS A 249 2.38 24.91 -9.99
C LYS A 249 3.52 25.88 -9.67
N ASP A 250 4.29 26.34 -10.67
CA ASP A 250 5.50 27.14 -10.55
C ASP A 250 6.46 26.63 -9.45
N ILE A 251 6.76 25.32 -9.42
CA ILE A 251 7.59 24.73 -8.35
C ILE A 251 9.06 25.04 -8.60
N ARG A 252 9.73 25.60 -7.59
CA ARG A 252 11.15 25.97 -7.63
C ARG A 252 11.93 25.28 -6.51
N ILE A 253 13.23 25.11 -6.74
CA ILE A 253 14.13 24.63 -5.68
C ILE A 253 14.28 25.74 -4.65
N GLY A 254 14.05 25.40 -3.38
CA GLY A 254 13.97 26.32 -2.24
C GLY A 254 12.54 26.69 -1.84
N ASP A 255 11.52 26.36 -2.65
CA ASP A 255 10.13 26.68 -2.31
C ASP A 255 9.67 25.93 -1.05
N THR A 256 8.85 26.61 -0.27
CA THR A 256 8.00 25.98 0.74
C THR A 256 6.75 25.43 0.05
N VAL A 257 6.50 24.14 0.17
CA VAL A 257 5.42 23.42 -0.52
C VAL A 257 4.52 22.69 0.45
N VAL A 258 3.25 22.58 0.08
CA VAL A 258 2.29 21.70 0.73
C VAL A 258 2.31 20.35 0.03
N ILE A 259 2.55 19.28 0.78
CA ILE A 259 2.57 17.91 0.30
C ILE A 259 1.46 17.08 0.95
N GLN A 260 1.09 15.99 0.29
CA GLN A 260 0.17 14.98 0.82
C GLN A 260 0.56 13.60 0.28
N LYS A 261 -0.05 12.54 0.80
CA LYS A 261 0.02 11.20 0.19
C LYS A 261 -1.24 10.93 -0.64
N ALA A 262 -1.07 10.82 -1.95
CA ALA A 262 -2.12 10.34 -2.84
C ALA A 262 -2.40 8.86 -2.56
N GLY A 263 -3.68 8.53 -2.29
CA GLY A 263 -4.12 7.18 -1.96
C GLY A 263 -3.39 6.57 -0.77
N ASP A 264 -3.02 7.40 0.23
CA ASP A 264 -2.35 7.04 1.49
C ASP A 264 -0.93 6.45 1.33
N VAL A 265 -0.35 6.48 0.11
CA VAL A 265 0.93 5.83 -0.20
C VAL A 265 1.91 6.73 -0.92
N ILE A 266 1.50 7.42 -2.00
CA ILE A 266 2.43 8.10 -2.90
C ILE A 266 2.51 9.59 -2.55
N PRO A 267 3.63 10.10 -2.03
CA PRO A 267 3.72 11.52 -1.71
C PRO A 267 3.79 12.39 -2.97
N GLU A 268 3.03 13.47 -3.00
CA GLU A 268 2.98 14.44 -4.09
C GLU A 268 2.95 15.89 -3.58
N VAL A 269 3.44 16.82 -4.41
CA VAL A 269 3.32 18.26 -4.14
C VAL A 269 1.95 18.76 -4.60
N VAL A 270 1.18 19.31 -3.66
CA VAL A 270 -0.17 19.85 -3.89
C VAL A 270 -0.08 21.27 -4.44
N ARG A 271 0.65 22.16 -3.75
CA ARG A 271 0.83 23.56 -4.12
C ARG A 271 2.10 24.15 -3.51
N VAL A 272 2.58 25.23 -4.08
CA VAL A 272 3.62 26.10 -3.51
C VAL A 272 2.95 27.13 -2.59
N LEU A 273 3.61 27.50 -1.49
CA LEU A 273 3.25 28.67 -0.69
C LEU A 273 4.08 29.86 -1.21
N GLU A 274 3.57 30.53 -2.24
CA GLU A 274 4.29 31.61 -2.93
C GLU A 274 4.61 32.79 -2.01
N GLU A 275 3.76 33.03 -1.00
CA GLU A 275 3.93 34.04 0.03
C GLU A 275 5.16 33.81 0.93
N MET A 276 5.69 32.57 0.95
CA MET A 276 6.88 32.20 1.72
C MET A 276 8.18 32.34 0.92
N ARG A 277 8.11 32.84 -0.32
CA ARG A 277 9.29 33.02 -1.18
C ARG A 277 10.16 34.16 -0.71
N THR A 278 11.46 33.91 -0.75
CA THR A 278 12.52 34.84 -0.38
C THR A 278 13.16 35.53 -1.60
N GLY A 279 12.85 35.07 -2.81
CA GLY A 279 13.46 35.52 -4.06
C GLY A 279 14.77 34.80 -4.40
N LYS A 280 15.23 33.87 -3.55
CA LYS A 280 16.45 33.07 -3.77
C LYS A 280 16.17 31.72 -4.43
N GLU A 281 14.91 31.40 -4.68
CA GLU A 281 14.46 30.13 -5.23
C GLU A 281 14.91 29.98 -6.69
N LYS A 282 15.29 28.75 -7.07
CA LYS A 282 15.83 28.45 -8.39
C LYS A 282 14.81 27.72 -9.25
N ILE A 283 14.54 28.26 -10.43
CA ILE A 283 13.69 27.60 -11.43
C ILE A 283 14.38 26.32 -11.89
N PHE A 284 13.68 25.19 -11.76
CA PHE A 284 14.14 23.93 -12.31
C PHE A 284 13.95 23.92 -13.83
N LYS A 285 15.02 23.60 -14.55
CA LYS A 285 15.00 23.41 -15.99
C LYS A 285 15.25 21.94 -16.28
N PHE A 286 14.36 21.32 -17.05
CA PHE A 286 14.61 19.97 -17.54
C PHE A 286 15.90 19.98 -18.38
N PRO A 287 16.86 19.07 -18.11
CA PRO A 287 18.09 19.01 -18.87
C PRO A 287 17.84 18.48 -20.28
N THR A 288 18.77 18.69 -21.22
CA THR A 288 18.72 18.09 -22.56
C THR A 288 19.36 16.71 -22.61
N HIS A 289 20.21 16.39 -21.62
CA HIS A 289 20.90 15.11 -21.48
C HIS A 289 20.82 14.63 -20.02
N PHE A 290 20.70 13.33 -19.82
CA PHE A 290 20.67 12.71 -18.51
C PHE A 290 21.60 11.49 -18.46
N PRO A 291 22.60 11.43 -17.56
CA PRO A 291 23.65 10.41 -17.60
C PRO A 291 23.15 8.96 -17.56
N LEU A 292 22.02 8.71 -16.90
CA LEU A 292 21.47 7.36 -16.75
C LEU A 292 20.69 6.88 -18.01
N CYS A 293 20.52 7.74 -19.03
CA CYS A 293 19.79 7.40 -20.24
C CYS A 293 20.58 6.53 -21.24
N GLY A 294 21.87 6.25 -21.00
CA GLY A 294 22.71 5.50 -21.94
C GLY A 294 22.97 6.26 -23.24
N GLY A 295 23.75 5.67 -24.15
CA GLY A 295 24.17 6.37 -25.38
C GLY A 295 24.93 7.67 -25.07
N ASP A 296 24.55 8.76 -25.72
CA ASP A 296 25.03 10.12 -25.42
C ASP A 296 24.27 10.80 -24.26
N GLY A 297 23.30 10.10 -23.67
CA GLY A 297 22.44 10.61 -22.60
C GLY A 297 21.28 11.47 -23.09
N LYS A 298 21.06 11.62 -24.39
CA LYS A 298 20.02 12.51 -24.93
C LYS A 298 18.62 12.11 -24.49
N ILE A 299 17.82 13.13 -24.18
CA ILE A 299 16.41 12.97 -23.83
C ILE A 299 15.54 13.66 -24.88
N GLU A 300 14.34 13.15 -25.06
CA GLU A 300 13.35 13.72 -25.97
C GLU A 300 11.98 13.81 -25.32
N ARG A 301 11.16 14.73 -25.81
CA ARG A 301 9.74 14.80 -25.50
C ARG A 301 8.99 14.71 -26.82
N ILE A 302 8.28 13.61 -27.01
CA ILE A 302 7.52 13.35 -28.24
C ILE A 302 6.38 14.39 -28.34
N PRO A 303 6.17 15.04 -29.50
CA PRO A 303 5.07 15.98 -29.68
C PRO A 303 3.73 15.39 -29.22
N GLY A 304 2.97 16.15 -28.43
CA GLY A 304 1.70 15.71 -27.84
C GLY A 304 1.81 14.89 -26.55
N GLN A 305 3.01 14.51 -26.10
CA GLN A 305 3.22 13.83 -24.81
C GLN A 305 3.75 14.80 -23.75
N SER A 306 3.36 14.57 -22.49
CA SER A 306 3.82 15.36 -21.33
C SER A 306 5.18 14.90 -20.78
N ALA A 307 5.56 13.65 -21.04
CA ALA A 307 6.73 13.02 -20.46
C ALA A 307 7.98 13.16 -21.34
N TYR A 308 9.10 13.53 -20.72
CA TYR A 308 10.42 13.30 -21.30
C TYR A 308 10.80 11.83 -21.21
N ARG A 309 11.61 11.37 -22.17
CA ARG A 309 12.11 10.00 -22.24
C ARG A 309 13.56 9.98 -22.70
N CYS A 310 14.31 8.98 -22.26
CA CYS A 310 15.59 8.65 -22.85
C CYS A 310 15.42 8.27 -24.32
N VAL A 311 16.27 8.79 -25.21
CA VAL A 311 16.29 8.41 -26.63
C VAL A 311 16.83 6.98 -26.78
N ALA A 312 17.91 6.66 -26.07
CA ALA A 312 18.41 5.29 -26.00
C ALA A 312 17.46 4.40 -25.16
N LYS A 313 17.18 3.19 -25.67
CA LYS A 313 16.14 2.27 -25.13
C LYS A 313 16.69 1.09 -24.33
N ASN A 314 17.99 1.08 -24.11
CA ASN A 314 18.78 -0.02 -23.54
C ASN A 314 19.83 0.48 -22.55
N SER A 315 19.56 1.59 -21.86
CA SER A 315 20.43 2.00 -20.76
C SER A 315 20.41 0.99 -19.64
N PHE A 316 21.53 0.91 -18.90
CA PHE A 316 21.66 0.05 -17.74
C PHE A 316 20.48 0.20 -16.77
N GLU A 317 20.11 1.44 -16.41
CA GLU A 317 19.00 1.66 -15.48
C GLU A 317 17.62 1.31 -16.05
N GLN A 318 17.44 1.43 -17.36
CA GLN A 318 16.22 0.99 -17.99
C GLN A 318 16.14 -0.55 -18.05
N GLN A 319 17.23 -1.22 -18.39
CA GLN A 319 17.33 -2.68 -18.38
C GLN A 319 17.07 -3.24 -16.99
N LYS A 320 17.75 -2.70 -15.98
CA LYS A 320 17.51 -3.03 -14.57
C LYS A 320 16.03 -2.94 -14.20
N ARG A 321 15.35 -1.84 -14.52
CA ARG A 321 13.92 -1.69 -14.22
C ARG A 321 13.01 -2.62 -14.99
N LYS A 322 13.39 -3.04 -16.20
CA LYS A 322 12.65 -4.05 -16.96
C LYS A 322 12.76 -5.41 -16.27
N LEU A 323 13.96 -5.80 -15.85
CA LEU A 323 14.22 -7.06 -15.15
C LEU A 323 13.58 -7.07 -13.75
N GLU A 324 13.65 -5.95 -13.01
CA GLU A 324 12.93 -5.78 -11.73
C GLU A 324 11.42 -5.93 -11.89
N HIS A 325 10.86 -5.42 -12.98
CA HIS A 325 9.44 -5.59 -13.27
C HIS A 325 9.11 -7.05 -13.63
N LEU A 326 9.94 -7.70 -14.45
CA LEU A 326 9.79 -9.10 -14.83
C LEU A 326 9.76 -10.02 -13.59
N ALA A 327 10.70 -9.85 -12.66
CA ALA A 327 10.78 -10.62 -11.43
C ALA A 327 9.68 -10.29 -10.41
N SER A 328 8.95 -9.17 -10.59
CA SER A 328 7.97 -8.71 -9.61
C SER A 328 6.79 -9.67 -9.46
N ARG A 329 6.13 -9.59 -8.29
CA ARG A 329 4.98 -10.43 -7.90
C ARG A 329 3.85 -10.50 -8.92
N ASN A 330 3.62 -9.43 -9.68
CA ASN A 330 2.52 -9.36 -10.65
C ASN A 330 2.91 -9.84 -12.06
N VAL A 331 4.12 -10.37 -12.24
CA VAL A 331 4.61 -10.86 -13.54
C VAL A 331 5.07 -12.32 -13.40
N PHE A 332 6.35 -12.60 -13.15
CA PHE A 332 6.82 -13.97 -12.92
C PHE A 332 6.90 -14.35 -11.44
N ASN A 333 6.82 -13.39 -10.51
CA ASN A 333 6.90 -13.63 -9.07
C ASN A 333 8.11 -14.49 -8.66
N ILE A 334 9.31 -14.11 -9.12
CA ILE A 334 10.54 -14.87 -8.87
C ILE A 334 11.07 -14.49 -7.49
N ASP A 335 10.77 -15.33 -6.50
CA ASP A 335 11.22 -15.13 -5.13
C ASP A 335 12.76 -15.16 -5.04
N GLY A 336 13.34 -14.22 -4.30
CA GLY A 336 14.79 -14.04 -4.20
C GLY A 336 15.40 -13.14 -5.27
N LEU A 337 14.74 -12.91 -6.41
CA LEU A 337 15.25 -12.05 -7.50
C LEU A 337 14.86 -10.58 -7.32
N GLY A 338 15.23 -9.99 -6.18
CA GLY A 338 14.91 -8.60 -5.86
C GLY A 338 15.81 -7.55 -6.52
N PRO A 339 15.47 -6.25 -6.41
CA PRO A 339 16.24 -5.13 -7.02
C PRO A 339 17.75 -5.14 -6.74
N LYS A 340 18.15 -5.54 -5.52
CA LYS A 340 19.57 -5.61 -5.15
C LYS A 340 20.31 -6.73 -5.89
N VAL A 341 19.67 -7.90 -6.00
CA VAL A 341 20.23 -9.06 -6.71
C VAL A 341 20.32 -8.76 -8.20
N ILE A 342 19.25 -8.27 -8.81
CA ILE A 342 19.24 -7.88 -10.24
C ILE A 342 20.35 -6.86 -10.54
N ASN A 343 20.51 -5.86 -9.66
CA ASN A 343 21.57 -4.87 -9.81
C ASN A 343 22.97 -5.47 -9.69
N GLN A 344 23.18 -6.47 -8.83
CA GLN A 344 24.45 -7.17 -8.69
C GLN A 344 24.73 -8.02 -9.94
N LEU A 345 23.76 -8.83 -10.37
CA LEU A 345 23.86 -9.66 -11.57
C LEU A 345 24.18 -8.85 -12.83
N LEU A 346 23.54 -7.68 -13.00
CA LEU A 346 23.84 -6.77 -14.10
C LEU A 346 25.24 -6.16 -14.01
N LYS A 347 25.71 -5.81 -12.80
CA LYS A 347 27.05 -5.23 -12.61
C LYS A 347 28.17 -6.21 -12.91
N GLU A 348 27.96 -7.47 -12.53
CA GLU A 348 28.90 -8.57 -12.81
C GLU A 348 28.73 -9.16 -14.22
N ASN A 349 27.84 -8.58 -15.05
CA ASN A 349 27.50 -9.03 -16.41
C ASN A 349 27.03 -10.50 -16.49
N ILE A 350 26.45 -11.03 -15.42
CA ILE A 350 25.83 -12.37 -15.41
C ILE A 350 24.53 -12.35 -16.20
N ILE A 351 23.79 -11.24 -16.11
CA ILE A 351 22.59 -11.01 -16.93
C ILE A 351 22.69 -9.67 -17.66
N SER A 352 22.04 -9.60 -18.81
CA SER A 352 21.96 -8.42 -19.67
C SER A 352 20.56 -8.25 -20.30
N ASN A 353 19.87 -9.38 -20.48
CA ASN A 353 18.55 -9.47 -21.09
C ASN A 353 17.64 -10.39 -20.25
N ILE A 354 16.41 -10.61 -20.73
CA ILE A 354 15.40 -11.39 -20.02
C ILE A 354 15.73 -12.89 -20.04
N ASP A 355 16.24 -13.39 -21.16
CA ASP A 355 16.52 -14.81 -21.36
C ASP A 355 17.64 -15.31 -20.44
N ASP A 356 18.61 -14.44 -20.14
CA ASP A 356 19.73 -14.73 -19.24
C ASP A 356 19.25 -15.15 -17.83
N ILE A 357 18.09 -14.65 -17.37
CA ILE A 357 17.51 -15.06 -16.08
C ILE A 357 17.19 -16.55 -16.08
N PHE A 358 16.62 -17.06 -17.17
CA PHE A 358 16.15 -18.44 -17.28
C PHE A 358 17.24 -19.44 -17.68
N THR A 359 18.41 -18.96 -18.10
CA THR A 359 19.55 -19.81 -18.47
C THR A 359 20.66 -19.85 -17.42
N MET A 360 20.49 -19.08 -16.33
CA MET A 360 21.48 -18.95 -15.27
C MET A 360 21.72 -20.27 -14.55
N LYS A 361 22.98 -20.56 -14.25
CA LYS A 361 23.39 -21.80 -13.59
C LYS A 361 23.94 -21.50 -12.20
N LYS A 362 23.95 -22.54 -11.36
CA LYS A 362 24.51 -22.48 -10.00
C LYS A 362 25.91 -21.84 -9.97
N GLY A 363 26.79 -22.26 -10.89
CA GLY A 363 28.17 -21.75 -10.98
C GLY A 363 28.27 -20.25 -11.28
N ASP A 364 27.27 -19.65 -11.94
CA ASP A 364 27.27 -18.20 -12.23
C ASP A 364 27.02 -17.37 -10.96
N LEU A 365 26.36 -17.97 -9.96
CA LEU A 365 25.94 -17.32 -8.71
C LEU A 365 26.91 -17.55 -7.54
N GLU A 366 27.71 -18.61 -7.59
CA GLU A 366 28.63 -19.00 -6.49
C GLU A 366 29.71 -17.95 -6.19
N SER A 367 30.09 -17.16 -7.20
CA SER A 367 31.09 -16.10 -7.06
C SER A 367 30.53 -14.81 -6.43
N LEU A 368 29.21 -14.71 -6.26
CA LEU A 368 28.56 -13.50 -5.80
C LEU A 368 28.57 -13.40 -4.27
N GLU A 369 28.97 -12.23 -3.78
CA GLU A 369 28.89 -11.93 -2.36
C GLU A 369 27.43 -12.07 -1.88
N ARG A 370 27.25 -12.76 -0.74
CA ARG A 370 25.95 -13.06 -0.09
C ARG A 370 25.07 -14.10 -0.76
N PHE A 371 25.59 -14.85 -1.74
CA PHE A 371 24.95 -16.06 -2.26
C PHE A 371 25.51 -17.30 -1.56
N GLY A 372 24.75 -17.83 -0.60
CA GLY A 372 25.01 -19.16 -0.05
C GLY A 372 24.34 -20.25 -0.90
N GLU A 373 24.81 -21.50 -0.77
CA GLU A 373 24.28 -22.63 -1.53
C GLU A 373 22.75 -22.74 -1.46
N LYS A 374 22.16 -22.58 -0.26
CA LYS A 374 20.71 -22.61 -0.07
C LYS A 374 19.99 -21.48 -0.80
N SER A 375 20.53 -20.25 -0.78
CA SER A 375 19.90 -19.13 -1.51
C SER A 375 20.01 -19.29 -3.02
N ILE A 376 21.10 -19.88 -3.51
CA ILE A 376 21.28 -20.18 -4.93
C ILE A 376 20.23 -21.20 -5.38
N ASN A 377 20.13 -22.32 -4.66
CA ASN A 377 19.16 -23.37 -5.00
C ASN A 377 17.72 -22.85 -4.96
N ASN A 378 17.36 -22.08 -3.92
CA ASN A 378 16.04 -21.46 -3.82
C ASN A 378 15.75 -20.51 -4.98
N LEU A 379 16.74 -19.73 -5.43
CA LEU A 379 16.56 -18.80 -6.54
C LEU A 379 16.38 -19.55 -7.86
N LEU A 380 17.19 -20.58 -8.12
CA LEU A 380 17.08 -21.39 -9.32
C LEU A 380 15.75 -22.16 -9.37
N GLU A 381 15.32 -22.72 -8.24
CA GLU A 381 14.01 -23.37 -8.10
C GLU A 381 12.85 -22.37 -8.30
N ALA A 382 13.03 -21.10 -7.96
CA ALA A 382 12.04 -20.05 -8.23
C ALA A 382 12.04 -19.56 -9.69
N ILE A 383 13.09 -19.85 -10.47
CA ILE A 383 13.23 -19.51 -11.88
C ILE A 383 12.67 -20.62 -12.79
N GLU A 384 12.88 -21.89 -12.41
CA GLU A 384 12.25 -23.07 -13.04
C GLU A 384 10.73 -23.08 -12.87
#